data_AF-A0A1E3PP68-F1
#
_entry.id   AF-A0A1E3PP68-F1
#
_cell.length_a   1.000
_cell.length_b   1.000
_cell.length_c   1.000
_cell.angle_alpha   90.00
_cell.angle_beta   90.00
_cell.angle_gamma   90.00
#
_symmetry.space_group_name_H-M   'P 1'
#
loop_
_entity.id
_entity.type
_entity.pdbx_description
1 polymer ?
#
loop_
_entity_poly.entity_id
_entity_poly.type
_entity_poly.pdbx_seq_one_letter_code
_entity_poly.pdbx_strand_id
1 'polypeptide(L)'
;MIKAAISRPYTLAFSLIARNPIILHNTTQRRIHLSRTNRDLLTWFTGKKAFDPEDETKVVNTKKTDDYISEVEESGQKTKTQDENLAVDLEVIGEPAKVDTWRYEMNGFKIKQWKNKPENRLALRNQVEAEAAVKASFKGITKKDQAAEISLDYQLDDLLQRFNFVKSFTIQTGVTIPDHILSKVQTPRDLVRYLNSSVIGVNFDEKSPKAIFLDQKDWEGTNVTIIDTDKERKIKNDNWKELVRKAKELDSKVNQSKIEAALNQ
;
A
#
# COMPACT_ATOMS: atom_id res chain seq x y z
N MET A 1 35.77 46.25 -9.16
CA MET A 1 35.26 46.49 -10.52
C MET A 1 35.76 45.39 -11.45
N ILE A 2 34.82 44.65 -12.04
CA ILE A 2 34.82 44.04 -13.39
C ILE A 2 35.80 42.88 -13.71
N LYS A 3 35.18 41.68 -13.79
CA LYS A 3 35.27 40.59 -14.80
C LYS A 3 36.64 40.16 -15.36
N ALA A 4 36.92 38.86 -15.24
CA ALA A 4 37.20 38.01 -16.40
C ALA A 4 36.91 36.53 -16.06
N ALA A 5 35.81 36.01 -16.60
CA ALA A 5 35.47 34.60 -16.59
C ALA A 5 36.16 33.92 -17.78
N ILE A 6 36.99 32.91 -17.52
CA ILE A 6 37.57 32.06 -18.56
C ILE A 6 36.68 30.82 -18.67
N SER A 7 35.83 30.86 -19.69
CA SER A 7 35.00 29.76 -20.18
C SER A 7 35.89 28.62 -20.69
N ARG A 8 35.66 27.39 -20.18
CA ARG A 8 36.17 26.16 -20.78
C ARG A 8 34.99 25.44 -21.44
N PRO A 9 35.06 25.09 -22.73
CA PRO A 9 34.03 24.29 -23.38
C PRO A 9 34.20 22.82 -23.02
N TYR A 10 33.18 22.22 -22.41
CA TYR A 10 33.07 20.77 -22.31
C TYR A 10 32.55 20.23 -23.66
N THR A 11 33.44 19.63 -24.42
CA THR A 11 33.13 18.77 -25.57
C THR A 11 32.51 17.46 -25.05
N LEU A 12 31.22 17.28 -25.30
CA LEU A 12 30.51 16.01 -25.10
C LEU A 12 30.89 15.05 -26.24
N ALA A 13 31.75 14.08 -25.94
CA ALA A 13 31.98 12.92 -26.80
C ALA A 13 30.78 11.97 -26.66
N PHE A 14 29.84 12.04 -27.60
CA PHE A 14 28.82 11.03 -27.78
C PHE A 14 29.47 9.76 -28.36
N SER A 15 29.60 8.72 -27.56
CA SER A 15 29.95 7.40 -28.06
C SER A 15 28.75 6.80 -28.82
N LEU A 16 28.96 6.54 -30.10
CA LEU A 16 28.10 5.76 -30.98
C LEU A 16 27.83 4.37 -30.37
N ILE A 17 26.61 4.15 -29.90
CA ILE A 17 26.07 2.80 -29.71
C ILE A 17 25.28 2.47 -30.97
N ALA A 18 25.71 1.39 -31.62
CA ALA A 18 25.18 0.86 -32.85
C ALA A 18 23.65 0.72 -32.80
N ARG A 19 22.98 1.33 -33.79
CA ARG A 19 21.57 1.11 -34.07
C ARG A 19 21.41 -0.29 -34.63
N ASN A 20 20.89 -1.21 -33.83
CA ASN A 20 20.31 -2.44 -34.36
C ASN A 20 19.08 -2.05 -35.21
N PRO A 21 18.95 -2.53 -36.46
CA PRO A 21 17.76 -2.29 -37.24
C PRO A 21 16.57 -3.01 -36.59
N ILE A 22 15.56 -2.24 -36.22
CA ILE A 22 14.25 -2.77 -35.84
C ILE A 22 13.67 -3.43 -37.09
N ILE A 23 13.68 -4.75 -37.12
CA ILE A 23 12.90 -5.52 -38.09
C ILE A 23 11.43 -5.31 -37.71
N LEU A 24 10.76 -4.44 -38.46
CA LEU A 24 9.31 -4.29 -38.42
C LEU A 24 8.71 -5.58 -39.00
N HIS A 25 8.37 -6.53 -38.15
CA HIS A 25 7.40 -7.55 -38.53
C HIS A 25 6.07 -6.84 -38.78
N ASN A 26 5.70 -6.72 -40.05
CA ASN A 26 4.32 -6.47 -40.46
C ASN A 26 3.47 -7.66 -40.00
N THR A 27 3.05 -7.64 -38.74
CA THR A 27 1.92 -8.44 -38.30
C THR A 27 0.68 -7.71 -38.79
N THR A 28 0.18 -8.15 -39.94
CA THR A 28 -1.21 -7.95 -40.35
C THR A 28 -2.11 -8.36 -39.18
N GLN A 29 -2.49 -7.38 -38.36
CA GLN A 29 -3.61 -7.53 -37.45
C GLN A 29 -4.84 -7.79 -38.33
N ARG A 30 -5.32 -9.03 -38.33
CA ARG A 30 -6.69 -9.31 -38.75
C ARG A 30 -7.59 -8.44 -37.87
N ARG A 31 -8.06 -7.33 -38.43
CA ARG A 31 -9.19 -6.59 -37.87
C ARG A 31 -10.37 -7.55 -37.89
N ILE A 32 -10.65 -8.17 -36.75
CA ILE A 32 -11.92 -8.84 -36.55
C ILE A 32 -12.95 -7.72 -36.62
N HIS A 33 -13.79 -7.75 -37.65
CA HIS A 33 -14.89 -6.82 -37.81
C HIS A 33 -15.84 -7.01 -36.63
N LEU A 34 -15.70 -6.18 -35.59
CA LEU A 34 -16.78 -5.95 -34.63
C LEU A 34 -17.84 -5.15 -35.38
N SER A 35 -18.78 -5.84 -36.02
CA SER A 35 -20.07 -5.24 -36.31
C SER A 35 -20.70 -4.91 -34.96
N ARG A 36 -20.60 -3.64 -34.54
CA ARG A 36 -21.46 -3.13 -33.48
C ARG A 36 -22.88 -3.27 -33.99
N THR A 37 -23.57 -4.33 -33.59
CA THR A 37 -25.02 -4.40 -33.71
C THR A 37 -25.57 -3.39 -32.72
N ASN A 38 -25.91 -2.20 -33.22
CA ASN A 38 -26.73 -1.26 -32.47
C ASN A 38 -28.04 -1.99 -32.14
N ARG A 39 -28.19 -2.38 -30.88
CA ARG A 39 -29.46 -2.87 -30.32
C ARG A 39 -30.38 -1.67 -30.11
N ASP A 40 -30.76 -1.02 -31.20
CA ASP A 40 -31.80 -0.01 -31.18
C ASP A 40 -33.14 -0.69 -30.85
N LEU A 41 -34.01 0.02 -30.14
CA LEU A 41 -35.35 -0.50 -29.79
C LEU A 41 -36.14 -0.96 -31.04
N LEU A 42 -35.86 -0.35 -32.19
CA LEU A 42 -36.47 -0.71 -33.47
C LEU A 42 -35.93 -2.02 -34.05
N THR A 43 -34.64 -2.36 -33.86
CA THR A 43 -34.09 -3.65 -34.30
C THR A 43 -34.60 -4.82 -33.46
N TRP A 44 -34.96 -4.59 -32.20
CA TRP A 44 -35.63 -5.59 -31.35
C TRP A 44 -37.04 -5.93 -31.86
N PHE A 45 -37.81 -4.93 -32.27
CA PHE A 45 -39.17 -5.12 -32.80
C PHE A 45 -39.19 -5.86 -34.16
N THR A 46 -38.21 -5.59 -35.02
CA THR A 46 -38.09 -6.33 -36.29
C THR A 46 -37.54 -7.74 -36.10
N GLY A 47 -36.68 -7.95 -35.11
CA GLY A 47 -36.12 -9.27 -34.79
C GLY A 47 -37.17 -10.27 -34.32
N LYS A 48 -38.19 -9.83 -33.59
CA LYS A 48 -39.32 -10.70 -33.19
C LYS A 48 -40.19 -11.15 -34.37
N LYS A 49 -40.34 -10.35 -35.42
CA LYS A 49 -41.11 -10.74 -36.61
C LYS A 49 -40.40 -11.77 -37.48
N ALA A 50 -39.07 -11.85 -37.39
CA ALA A 50 -38.26 -12.74 -38.22
C ALA A 50 -38.00 -14.11 -37.56
N PHE A 51 -38.54 -14.36 -36.36
CA PHE A 51 -38.29 -15.60 -35.60
C PHE A 51 -39.37 -16.67 -35.77
N ASP A 52 -40.46 -16.38 -36.49
CA ASP A 52 -41.52 -17.36 -36.82
C ASP A 52 -41.61 -17.57 -38.35
N PRO A 53 -40.75 -18.43 -38.95
CA PRO A 53 -40.79 -18.70 -40.39
C PRO A 53 -41.81 -19.80 -40.79
N GLU A 54 -42.91 -19.98 -40.05
CA GLU A 54 -43.90 -21.05 -40.33
C GLU A 54 -45.36 -20.60 -40.48
N ASP A 55 -45.69 -19.31 -40.57
CA ASP A 55 -47.09 -18.89 -40.75
C ASP A 55 -47.29 -17.86 -41.89
N GLU A 56 -46.79 -18.19 -43.08
CA GLU A 56 -47.28 -17.59 -44.33
C GLU A 56 -48.53 -18.32 -44.86
N THR A 57 -49.58 -18.47 -44.04
CA THR A 57 -50.99 -18.62 -44.48
C THR A 57 -51.91 -18.67 -43.27
N LYS A 58 -52.14 -17.55 -42.57
CA LYS A 58 -53.31 -17.41 -41.69
C LYS A 58 -53.94 -16.05 -41.89
N VAL A 59 -55.18 -16.06 -42.40
CA VAL A 59 -56.09 -14.92 -42.43
C VAL A 59 -56.13 -14.34 -41.01
N VAL A 60 -55.72 -13.07 -40.87
CA VAL A 60 -55.77 -12.34 -39.60
C VAL A 60 -57.24 -12.12 -39.25
N ASN A 61 -57.82 -13.04 -38.49
CA ASN A 61 -59.06 -12.77 -37.77
C ASN A 61 -58.71 -11.76 -36.68
N THR A 62 -59.20 -10.53 -36.84
CA THR A 62 -59.08 -9.48 -35.83
C THR A 62 -59.80 -9.94 -34.55
N LYS A 63 -59.03 -10.35 -33.53
CA LYS A 63 -59.55 -10.60 -32.19
C LYS A 63 -60.18 -9.30 -31.65
N LYS A 64 -61.27 -9.41 -30.89
CA LYS A 64 -61.91 -8.24 -30.25
C LYS A 64 -61.02 -7.76 -29.10
N THR A 65 -61.11 -6.48 -28.79
CA THR A 65 -60.29 -5.82 -27.75
C THR A 65 -60.41 -6.51 -26.38
N ASP A 66 -61.56 -7.12 -26.08
CA ASP A 66 -61.80 -7.87 -24.84
C ASP A 66 -60.94 -9.15 -24.75
N ASP A 67 -60.63 -9.80 -25.87
CA ASP A 67 -59.78 -11.00 -25.90
C ASP A 67 -58.30 -10.65 -25.64
N TYR A 68 -57.88 -9.42 -25.97
CA TYR A 68 -56.55 -8.93 -25.63
C TYR A 68 -56.43 -8.60 -24.14
N ILE A 69 -57.51 -8.10 -23.53
CA ILE A 69 -57.52 -7.75 -22.11
C ILE A 69 -57.44 -9.02 -21.26
N SER A 70 -58.21 -10.06 -21.61
CA SER A 70 -58.15 -11.35 -20.91
C SER A 70 -56.80 -12.06 -21.09
N GLU A 71 -56.19 -12.00 -22.27
CA GLU A 71 -54.85 -12.57 -22.52
C GLU A 71 -53.75 -11.82 -21.72
N VAL A 72 -53.90 -10.51 -21.49
CA VAL A 72 -53.00 -9.72 -20.62
C VAL A 72 -53.22 -10.02 -19.13
N GLU A 73 -54.47 -10.20 -18.70
CA GLU A 73 -54.80 -10.55 -17.32
C GLU A 73 -54.34 -11.97 -16.95
N GLU A 74 -54.40 -12.92 -17.88
CA GLU A 74 -53.91 -14.30 -17.68
C GLU A 74 -52.37 -14.42 -17.79
N SER A 75 -51.72 -13.62 -18.66
CA SER A 75 -50.26 -13.64 -18.81
C SER A 75 -49.52 -12.87 -17.71
N GLY A 76 -50.20 -11.99 -16.98
CA GLY A 76 -49.68 -11.31 -15.78
C GLY A 76 -49.34 -12.26 -14.61
N GLN A 77 -49.82 -13.51 -14.63
CA GLN A 77 -49.54 -14.52 -13.60
C GLN A 77 -48.48 -15.57 -14.00
N LYS A 78 -47.99 -15.58 -15.25
CA LYS A 78 -47.05 -16.60 -15.74
C LYS A 78 -45.77 -16.01 -16.34
N THR A 79 -45.07 -15.14 -15.62
CA THR A 79 -43.68 -14.77 -15.94
C THR A 79 -42.87 -14.47 -14.69
N LYS A 80 -42.63 -15.50 -13.87
CA LYS A 80 -41.42 -15.59 -13.05
C LYS A 80 -40.86 -17.01 -13.10
N THR A 81 -40.82 -17.64 -14.28
CA THR A 81 -39.68 -18.50 -14.56
C THR A 81 -38.51 -17.55 -14.70
N GLN A 82 -37.76 -17.46 -13.62
CA GLN A 82 -36.47 -16.81 -13.58
C GLN A 82 -35.67 -17.38 -14.76
N ASP A 83 -35.51 -16.60 -15.82
CA ASP A 83 -34.24 -16.65 -16.55
C ASP A 83 -33.22 -16.20 -15.52
N GLU A 84 -32.73 -17.19 -14.77
CA GLU A 84 -31.42 -17.13 -14.17
C GLU A 84 -30.48 -16.86 -15.33
N ASN A 85 -30.22 -15.57 -15.59
CA ASN A 85 -28.90 -15.16 -16.00
C ASN A 85 -27.98 -15.64 -14.87
N LEU A 86 -27.66 -16.94 -14.92
CA LEU A 86 -26.55 -17.56 -14.25
C LEU A 86 -25.38 -16.71 -14.68
N ALA A 87 -25.00 -15.76 -13.83
CA ALA A 87 -23.67 -15.22 -13.85
C ALA A 87 -22.78 -16.41 -13.52
N VAL A 88 -22.50 -17.23 -14.54
CA VAL A 88 -21.51 -18.27 -14.49
C VAL A 88 -20.22 -17.52 -14.21
N ASP A 89 -19.60 -17.79 -13.07
CA ASP A 89 -18.21 -17.40 -12.85
C ASP A 89 -17.42 -18.04 -13.98
N LEU A 90 -17.15 -17.24 -15.02
CA LEU A 90 -16.46 -17.71 -16.20
C LEU A 90 -15.05 -18.08 -15.75
N GLU A 91 -14.67 -19.34 -15.95
CA GLU A 91 -13.28 -19.72 -15.88
C GLU A 91 -12.55 -18.91 -16.95
N VAL A 92 -11.65 -18.02 -16.53
CA VAL A 92 -10.91 -17.17 -17.45
C VAL A 92 -9.91 -18.06 -18.19
N ILE A 93 -10.32 -18.57 -19.35
CA ILE A 93 -9.45 -19.36 -20.24
C ILE A 93 -8.54 -18.39 -21.00
N GLY A 94 -7.30 -18.26 -20.54
CA GLY A 94 -6.27 -17.39 -21.12
C GLY A 94 -4.99 -17.39 -20.29
N GLU A 95 -3.93 -16.74 -20.80
CA GLU A 95 -2.77 -16.42 -19.95
C GLU A 95 -3.28 -15.58 -18.77
N PRO A 96 -3.00 -15.96 -17.51
CA PRO A 96 -3.41 -15.14 -16.37
C PRO A 96 -2.87 -13.74 -16.57
N ALA A 97 -3.65 -12.72 -16.20
CA ALA A 97 -3.18 -11.34 -16.28
C ALA A 97 -1.79 -11.28 -15.64
N LYS A 98 -0.78 -10.82 -16.40
CA LYS A 98 0.58 -10.67 -15.88
C LYS A 98 0.47 -9.83 -14.63
N VAL A 99 0.70 -10.47 -13.49
CA VAL A 99 0.65 -9.81 -12.21
C VAL A 99 1.95 -9.01 -12.14
N ASP A 100 1.93 -7.80 -12.70
CA ASP A 100 3.00 -6.79 -12.65
C ASP A 100 3.15 -6.30 -11.20
N THR A 101 3.51 -7.24 -10.33
CA THR A 101 3.89 -6.96 -8.97
C THR A 101 5.40 -6.97 -8.96
N TRP A 102 5.97 -5.87 -8.47
CA TRP A 102 7.41 -5.74 -8.18
C TRP A 102 7.98 -6.95 -7.42
N ARG A 103 7.15 -7.67 -6.65
CA ARG A 103 7.52 -8.90 -5.92
C ARG A 103 7.87 -10.07 -6.85
N TYR A 104 7.16 -10.22 -7.96
CA TYR A 104 7.46 -11.24 -8.97
C TYR A 104 8.75 -10.90 -9.72
N GLU A 105 8.93 -9.63 -10.09
CA GLU A 105 10.14 -9.12 -10.74
C GLU A 105 11.39 -9.26 -9.86
N MET A 106 11.24 -9.11 -8.54
CA MET A 106 12.35 -9.28 -7.60
C MET A 106 12.90 -10.70 -7.57
N ASN A 107 12.21 -11.72 -8.09
CA ASN A 107 12.68 -13.11 -8.25
C ASN A 107 13.50 -13.64 -7.05
N GLY A 108 12.97 -13.47 -5.83
CA GLY A 108 13.65 -13.93 -4.62
C GLY A 108 14.91 -13.14 -4.23
N PHE A 109 15.10 -11.93 -4.75
CA PHE A 109 16.17 -11.02 -4.35
C PHE A 109 16.10 -10.74 -2.84
N LYS A 110 17.16 -11.12 -2.13
CA LYS A 110 17.29 -10.92 -0.69
C LYS A 110 18.29 -9.81 -0.42
N ILE A 111 17.81 -8.71 0.15
CA ILE A 111 18.68 -7.65 0.66
C ILE A 111 19.33 -8.15 1.95
N LYS A 112 20.66 -8.19 1.98
CA LYS A 112 21.40 -8.43 3.23
C LYS A 112 21.21 -7.21 4.14
N GLN A 113 20.34 -7.34 5.13
CA GLN A 113 20.18 -6.34 6.17
C GLN A 113 21.38 -6.42 7.11
N TRP A 114 22.16 -5.34 7.18
CA TRP A 114 23.34 -5.26 8.06
C TRP A 114 22.99 -4.78 9.47
N LYS A 115 21.78 -4.24 9.67
CA LYS A 115 21.21 -3.86 10.96
C LYS A 115 20.34 -5.00 11.48
N ASN A 116 20.45 -5.33 12.77
CA ASN A 116 19.67 -6.41 13.38
C ASN A 116 18.22 -6.02 13.67
N LYS A 117 17.96 -4.71 13.79
CA LYS A 117 16.63 -4.16 14.05
C LYS A 117 16.25 -3.23 12.91
N PRO A 118 14.99 -3.27 12.42
CA PRO A 118 14.49 -2.24 11.54
C PRO A 118 14.59 -0.90 12.26
N GLU A 119 14.74 0.17 11.48
CA GLU A 119 14.90 1.55 11.94
C GLU A 119 13.58 2.09 12.53
N ASN A 120 13.07 1.42 13.55
CA ASN A 120 11.96 1.89 14.34
C ASN A 120 12.55 2.84 15.38
N ARG A 121 12.15 4.11 15.30
CA ARG A 121 12.47 5.20 16.26
C ARG A 121 12.15 4.85 17.73
N LEU A 122 11.47 3.73 17.96
CA LEU A 122 11.09 3.16 19.25
C LEU A 122 12.17 2.27 19.91
N ALA A 123 13.35 2.09 19.30
CA ALA A 123 14.37 1.18 19.83
C ALA A 123 15.01 1.68 21.13
N LEU A 124 15.02 3.00 21.37
CA LEU A 124 15.52 3.63 22.58
C LEU A 124 14.43 4.56 23.11
N ARG A 125 13.72 4.12 24.15
CA ARG A 125 12.58 4.87 24.71
C ARG A 125 13.01 5.85 25.78
N ASN A 126 14.04 5.47 26.54
CA ASN A 126 14.49 6.17 27.72
C ASN A 126 16.00 6.40 27.67
N GLN A 127 16.46 7.43 28.37
CA GLN A 127 17.88 7.72 28.55
C GLN A 127 18.65 6.51 29.14
N VAL A 128 18.06 5.82 30.11
CA VAL A 128 18.67 4.64 30.76
C VAL A 128 18.96 3.53 29.75
N GLU A 129 18.05 3.30 28.81
CA GLU A 129 18.22 2.30 27.76
C GLU A 129 19.32 2.72 26.77
N ALA A 130 19.40 4.01 26.44
CA ALA A 130 20.44 4.55 25.56
C ALA A 130 21.83 4.43 26.19
N GLU A 131 21.98 4.76 27.46
CA GLU A 131 23.22 4.58 28.20
C GLU A 131 23.62 3.11 28.30
N ALA A 132 22.66 2.22 28.58
CA ALA A 132 22.91 0.78 28.61
C ALA A 132 23.35 0.24 27.24
N ALA A 133 22.71 0.68 26.16
CA ALA A 133 23.08 0.30 24.80
C ALA A 133 24.49 0.79 24.44
N VAL A 134 24.81 2.05 24.74
CA VAL A 134 26.15 2.62 24.52
C VAL A 134 27.22 1.82 25.30
N LYS A 135 26.97 1.55 26.59
CA LYS A 135 27.89 0.75 27.42
C LYS A 135 28.05 -0.67 26.86
N ALA A 136 26.98 -1.31 26.39
CA ALA A 136 27.02 -2.64 25.79
C ALA A 136 27.83 -2.68 24.49
N SER A 137 27.64 -1.70 23.60
CA SER A 137 28.38 -1.61 22.34
C SER A 137 29.88 -1.35 22.56
N PHE A 138 30.21 -0.56 23.57
CA PHE A 138 31.60 -0.25 23.94
C PHE A 138 32.32 -1.45 24.58
N LYS A 139 31.61 -2.23 25.42
CA LYS A 139 32.09 -3.50 26.01
C LYS A 139 32.61 -4.47 24.96
N GLY A 140 31.89 -4.59 23.83
CA GLY A 140 32.25 -5.52 22.76
C GLY A 140 33.57 -5.21 22.04
N ILE A 141 34.12 -4.01 22.22
CA ILE A 141 35.30 -3.53 21.47
C ILE A 141 36.52 -3.46 22.34
N THR A 142 36.36 -3.04 23.60
CA THR A 142 37.52 -2.82 24.46
C THR A 142 38.17 -4.11 24.96
N LYS A 143 37.57 -5.29 24.74
CA LYS A 143 38.03 -6.60 25.28
C LYS A 143 38.39 -6.57 26.78
N LYS A 144 38.03 -5.50 27.49
CA LYS A 144 38.29 -5.34 28.92
C LYS A 144 37.21 -6.15 29.63
N ASP A 145 37.63 -7.26 30.20
CA ASP A 145 36.76 -8.19 30.91
C ASP A 145 35.98 -7.48 32.03
N GLN A 146 34.65 -7.56 31.88
CA GLN A 146 33.50 -7.55 32.80
C GLN A 146 33.51 -6.92 34.20
N ALA A 147 34.61 -6.41 34.79
CA ALA A 147 34.62 -5.96 36.18
C ALA A 147 34.75 -4.44 36.39
N ALA A 148 35.35 -3.71 35.44
CA ALA A 148 35.42 -2.25 35.54
C ALA A 148 34.18 -1.62 34.91
N GLU A 149 33.44 -0.83 35.68
CA GLU A 149 32.38 0.01 35.16
C GLU A 149 32.92 0.82 33.97
N ILE A 150 32.36 0.61 32.77
CA ILE A 150 32.78 1.37 31.59
C ILE A 150 32.50 2.83 31.90
N SER A 151 33.58 3.60 32.05
CA SER A 151 33.48 5.04 32.12
C SER A 151 33.00 5.58 30.78
N LEU A 152 31.91 6.34 30.81
CA LEU A 152 31.41 7.06 29.64
C LEU A 152 32.35 8.19 29.21
N ASP A 153 33.33 8.54 30.06
CA ASP A 153 34.35 9.56 29.82
C ASP A 153 35.61 9.00 29.14
N TYR A 154 35.59 7.75 28.71
CA TYR A 154 36.71 7.17 27.98
C TYR A 154 36.92 7.89 26.63
N GLN A 155 38.16 8.34 26.37
CA GLN A 155 38.52 9.00 25.13
C GLN A 155 38.71 8.00 23.98
N LEU A 156 38.01 8.23 22.87
CA LEU A 156 38.07 7.45 21.64
C LEU A 156 39.06 8.08 20.65
N ASP A 157 40.34 8.19 21.03
CA ASP A 157 41.37 8.85 20.20
C ASP A 157 41.68 8.07 18.92
N ASP A 158 41.65 6.75 18.97
CA ASP A 158 41.78 5.91 17.79
C ASP A 158 40.52 5.97 16.92
N LEU A 159 40.70 6.44 15.68
CA LEU A 159 39.64 6.54 14.69
C LEU A 159 39.03 5.18 14.36
N LEU A 160 39.84 4.11 14.31
CA LEU A 160 39.36 2.77 14.00
C LEU A 160 38.49 2.23 15.14
N GLN A 161 38.94 2.41 16.38
CA GLN A 161 38.15 2.07 17.57
C GLN A 161 36.83 2.85 17.61
N ARG A 162 36.86 4.16 17.33
CA ARG A 162 35.67 5.02 17.28
C ARG A 162 34.68 4.56 16.22
N PHE A 163 35.16 4.27 15.01
CA PHE A 163 34.32 3.76 13.93
C PHE A 163 33.69 2.41 14.28
N ASN A 164 34.48 1.46 14.79
CA ASN A 164 33.98 0.16 15.20
C ASN A 164 32.94 0.27 16.33
N PHE A 165 33.13 1.23 17.24
CA PHE A 165 32.20 1.55 18.32
C PHE A 165 30.85 1.99 17.78
N VAL A 166 30.84 3.00 16.93
CA VAL A 166 29.59 3.50 16.39
C VAL A 166 28.93 2.48 15.46
N LYS A 167 29.72 1.72 14.70
CA LYS A 167 29.22 0.62 13.86
C LYS A 167 28.53 -0.46 14.72
N SER A 168 29.17 -0.91 15.80
CA SER A 168 28.61 -1.89 16.73
C SER A 168 27.30 -1.39 17.33
N PHE A 169 27.28 -0.12 17.78
CA PHE A 169 26.08 0.53 18.29
C PHE A 169 24.95 0.57 17.25
N THR A 170 25.25 0.96 16.00
CA THR A 170 24.27 1.06 14.93
C THR A 170 23.68 -0.31 14.57
N ILE A 171 24.50 -1.37 14.56
CA ILE A 171 24.05 -2.74 14.30
C ILE A 171 23.11 -3.23 15.42
N GLN A 172 23.45 -2.95 16.69
CA GLN A 172 22.68 -3.39 17.85
C GLN A 172 21.35 -2.65 18.02
N THR A 173 21.36 -1.33 17.81
CA THR A 173 20.19 -0.47 18.06
C THR A 173 19.35 -0.23 16.82
N GLY A 174 19.94 -0.34 15.62
CA GLY A 174 19.32 0.04 14.35
C GLY A 174 19.35 1.55 14.05
N VAL A 175 19.80 2.37 15.00
CA VAL A 175 19.83 3.84 14.90
C VAL A 175 21.01 4.28 14.05
N THR A 176 20.75 4.94 12.91
CA THR A 176 21.81 5.57 12.11
C THR A 176 22.30 6.85 12.76
N ILE A 177 23.62 6.98 12.89
CA ILE A 177 24.25 8.21 13.37
C ILE A 177 24.82 8.96 12.16
N PRO A 178 24.45 10.23 11.95
CA PRO A 178 24.97 11.03 10.84
C PRO A 178 26.48 11.25 10.93
N ASP A 179 27.16 11.29 9.77
CA ASP A 179 28.62 11.45 9.70
C ASP A 179 29.14 12.72 10.38
N HIS A 180 28.38 13.82 10.31
CA HIS A 180 28.75 15.07 10.99
C HIS A 180 28.74 14.93 12.51
N ILE A 181 27.95 14.01 13.08
CA ILE A 181 27.97 13.67 14.50
C ILE A 181 29.14 12.74 14.79
N LEU A 182 29.41 11.74 13.93
CA LEU A 182 30.56 10.84 14.08
C LEU A 182 31.88 11.61 14.23
N SER A 183 32.05 12.69 13.46
CA SER A 183 33.24 13.55 13.53
C SER A 183 33.42 14.26 14.89
N LYS A 184 32.32 14.49 15.62
CA LYS A 184 32.28 15.21 16.90
C LYS A 184 32.33 14.29 18.12
N VAL A 185 31.97 13.02 17.95
CA VAL A 185 31.98 12.04 19.06
C VAL A 185 33.43 11.76 19.45
N GLN A 186 33.84 12.21 20.64
CA GLN A 186 35.15 11.93 21.23
C GLN A 186 35.05 10.92 22.36
N THR A 187 33.88 10.82 23.00
CA THR A 187 33.61 9.93 24.12
C THR A 187 32.28 9.20 23.94
N PRO A 188 32.07 8.03 24.58
CA PRO A 188 30.76 7.39 24.64
C PRO A 188 29.67 8.32 25.21
N ARG A 189 30.02 9.23 26.14
CA ARG A 189 29.12 10.26 26.68
C ARG A 189 28.59 11.22 25.61
N ASP A 190 29.42 11.61 24.64
CA ASP A 190 28.98 12.48 23.54
C ASP A 190 27.88 11.83 22.72
N LEU A 191 27.98 10.51 22.52
CA LEU A 191 26.95 9.76 21.81
C LEU A 191 25.64 9.71 22.61
N VAL A 192 25.70 9.46 23.93
CA VAL A 192 24.52 9.52 24.81
C VAL A 192 23.85 10.90 24.75
N ARG A 193 24.65 11.98 24.80
CA ARG A 193 24.15 13.35 24.71
C ARG A 193 23.42 13.60 23.38
N TYR A 194 23.98 13.11 22.27
CA TYR A 194 23.34 13.18 20.96
C TYR A 194 22.01 12.41 20.92
N LEU A 195 21.99 11.18 21.46
CA LEU A 195 20.78 10.36 21.48
C LEU A 195 19.66 11.04 22.28
N ASN A 196 19.99 11.59 23.46
CA ASN A 196 19.03 12.29 24.30
C ASN A 196 18.48 13.57 23.64
N SER A 197 19.29 14.29 22.86
CA SER A 197 18.87 15.56 22.26
C SER A 197 18.14 15.41 20.94
N SER A 198 18.47 14.38 20.15
CA SER A 198 18.09 14.31 18.73
C SER A 198 17.31 13.06 18.35
N VAL A 199 17.32 12.01 19.19
CA VAL A 199 16.73 10.70 18.85
C VAL A 199 15.61 10.32 19.81
N ILE A 200 15.85 10.42 21.13
CA ILE A 200 14.88 10.03 22.15
C ILE A 200 13.81 11.11 22.28
N GLY A 201 12.54 10.73 22.14
CA GLY A 201 11.40 11.65 22.28
C GLY A 201 11.23 12.65 21.14
N VAL A 202 12.16 12.72 20.18
CA VAL A 202 12.11 13.67 19.07
C VAL A 202 11.41 13.05 17.86
N ASN A 203 10.20 13.53 17.60
CA ASN A 203 9.50 13.31 16.34
C ASN A 203 10.01 14.31 15.30
N PHE A 204 10.32 13.82 14.09
CA PHE A 204 10.84 14.62 12.98
C PHE A 204 10.19 14.12 11.71
N ASP A 205 9.51 15.01 11.00
CA ASP A 205 8.95 14.73 9.69
C ASP A 205 9.74 15.54 8.67
N GLU A 206 10.36 14.86 7.70
CA GLU A 206 11.14 15.49 6.64
C GLU A 206 10.25 16.39 5.75
N LYS A 207 8.97 16.05 5.60
CA LYS A 207 8.02 16.84 4.82
C LYS A 207 7.64 18.15 5.50
N SER A 208 7.71 18.18 6.84
CA SER A 208 7.34 19.33 7.65
C SER A 208 8.38 19.58 8.75
N PRO A 209 9.57 20.13 8.40
CA PRO A 209 10.67 20.29 9.35
C PRO A 209 10.37 21.32 10.45
N LYS A 210 9.38 22.19 10.24
CA LYS A 210 8.91 23.20 11.21
C LYS A 210 7.69 22.73 12.02
N ALA A 211 7.32 21.45 11.91
CA ALA A 211 6.21 20.91 12.69
C ALA A 211 6.54 20.95 14.19
N ILE A 212 5.56 21.36 14.99
CA ILE A 212 5.62 21.31 16.44
C ILE A 212 4.88 20.05 16.86
N PHE A 213 5.59 19.14 17.53
CA PHE A 213 5.00 17.95 18.12
C PHE A 213 4.75 18.23 19.59
N LEU A 214 3.49 18.16 20.00
CA LEU A 214 3.08 18.35 21.38
C LEU A 214 2.68 16.99 21.96
N ASP A 215 3.30 16.58 23.05
CA ASP A 215 2.92 15.38 23.76
C ASP A 215 1.90 15.71 24.84
N GLN A 216 0.85 14.89 24.95
CA GLN A 216 -0.21 15.11 25.94
C GLN A 216 0.29 15.05 27.38
N LYS A 217 1.37 14.28 27.61
CA LYS A 217 2.00 14.14 28.93
C LYS A 217 2.55 15.45 29.47
N ASP A 218 3.03 16.33 28.59
CA ASP A 218 3.59 17.63 28.98
C ASP A 218 2.54 18.60 29.51
N TRP A 219 1.25 18.28 29.29
CA TRP A 219 0.10 19.10 29.69
C TRP A 219 -0.77 18.41 30.73
N GLU A 220 -0.36 17.26 31.28
CA GLU A 220 -1.06 16.62 32.40
C GLU A 220 -1.14 17.55 33.61
N GLY A 221 -2.35 17.75 34.16
CA GLY A 221 -2.60 18.70 35.26
C GLY A 221 -2.95 20.13 34.81
N THR A 222 -2.95 20.40 33.50
CA THR A 222 -3.43 21.66 32.92
C THR A 222 -4.85 21.50 32.36
N ASN A 223 -5.57 22.62 32.19
CA ASN A 223 -6.87 22.64 31.51
C ASN A 223 -6.77 22.57 29.97
N VAL A 224 -5.63 22.13 29.44
CA VAL A 224 -5.33 22.11 27.99
C VAL A 224 -5.44 20.68 27.50
N THR A 225 -6.20 20.47 26.42
CA THR A 225 -6.30 19.17 25.74
C THR A 225 -5.75 19.32 24.33
N ILE A 226 -4.87 18.40 23.94
CA ILE A 226 -4.28 18.35 22.60
C ILE A 226 -4.96 17.21 21.86
N ILE A 227 -5.59 17.54 20.72
CA ILE A 227 -6.33 16.56 19.92
C ILE A 227 -5.71 16.50 18.52
N ASP A 228 -5.24 15.31 18.14
CA ASP A 228 -4.82 15.03 16.77
C ASP A 228 -6.05 14.67 15.93
N THR A 229 -6.65 15.71 15.35
CA THR A 229 -7.92 15.59 14.60
C THR A 229 -7.85 14.62 13.43
N ASP A 230 -6.69 14.50 12.77
CA ASP A 230 -6.53 13.62 11.61
C ASP A 230 -6.39 12.15 12.01
N LYS A 231 -5.60 11.87 13.06
CA LYS A 231 -5.51 10.51 13.61
C LYS A 231 -6.85 10.05 14.17
N GLU A 232 -7.55 10.89 14.93
CA GLU A 232 -8.87 10.55 15.46
C GLU A 232 -9.87 10.25 14.35
N ARG A 233 -9.92 11.09 13.32
CA ARG A 233 -10.83 10.90 12.18
C ARG A 233 -10.57 9.58 11.48
N LYS A 234 -9.30 9.22 11.28
CA LYS A 234 -8.91 7.94 10.67
C LYS A 234 -9.34 6.76 11.53
N ILE A 235 -9.02 6.78 12.83
CA ILE A 235 -9.38 5.72 13.77
C ILE A 235 -10.91 5.55 13.84
N LYS A 236 -11.66 6.65 13.94
CA LYS A 236 -13.14 6.62 13.95
C LYS A 236 -13.70 6.00 12.67
N ASN A 237 -13.16 6.35 11.51
CA ASN A 237 -13.60 5.81 10.22
C ASN A 237 -13.28 4.31 10.09
N ASP A 238 -12.09 3.89 10.50
CA ASP A 238 -11.69 2.48 10.44
C ASP A 238 -12.54 1.62 11.39
N ASN A 239 -12.76 2.09 12.62
CA ASN A 239 -13.66 1.45 13.58
C ASN A 239 -15.10 1.38 13.07
N TRP A 240 -15.61 2.45 12.46
CA TRP A 240 -16.94 2.48 11.85
C TRP A 240 -17.08 1.43 10.76
N LYS A 241 -16.12 1.34 9.84
CA LYS A 241 -16.11 0.32 8.78
C LYS A 241 -16.10 -1.08 9.35
N GLU A 242 -15.33 -1.33 10.40
CA GLU A 242 -15.29 -2.63 11.06
C GLU A 242 -16.63 -2.99 11.71
N LEU A 243 -17.27 -2.03 12.40
CA LEU A 243 -18.59 -2.22 13.00
C LEU A 243 -19.67 -2.49 11.95
N VAL A 244 -19.67 -1.75 10.84
CA VAL A 244 -20.60 -1.98 9.72
C VAL A 244 -20.38 -3.36 9.11
N ARG A 245 -19.12 -3.80 8.94
CA ARG A 245 -18.81 -5.15 8.45
C ARG A 245 -19.37 -6.22 9.41
N LYS A 246 -19.11 -6.09 10.70
CA LYS A 246 -19.62 -7.04 11.72
C LYS A 246 -21.15 -7.07 11.75
N ALA A 247 -21.81 -5.91 11.65
CA ALA A 247 -23.26 -5.84 11.60
C ALA A 247 -23.83 -6.57 10.36
N LYS A 248 -23.23 -6.36 9.19
CA LYS A 248 -23.63 -7.06 7.95
C LYS A 248 -23.42 -8.58 8.06
N GLU A 249 -22.32 -9.03 8.65
CA GLU A 249 -22.05 -10.45 8.85
C GLU A 249 -23.04 -11.12 9.81
N LEU A 250 -23.48 -10.40 10.85
CA LEU A 250 -24.51 -10.89 11.76
C LEU A 250 -25.87 -10.94 11.07
N ASP A 251 -26.24 -9.90 10.33
CA ASP A 251 -27.52 -9.86 9.62
C ASP A 251 -27.59 -10.94 8.54
N SER A 252 -26.49 -11.17 7.78
CA SER A 252 -26.42 -12.27 6.82
C SER A 252 -26.60 -13.65 7.47
N LYS A 253 -26.00 -13.86 8.65
CA LYS A 253 -26.16 -15.13 9.40
C LYS A 253 -27.58 -15.34 9.91
N VAL A 254 -28.22 -14.28 10.42
CA VAL A 254 -29.62 -14.33 10.85
C VAL A 254 -30.55 -14.59 9.67
N ASN A 255 -30.28 -14.00 8.52
CA ASN A 255 -31.08 -14.23 7.32
C ASN A 255 -30.88 -15.64 6.76
N GLN A 256 -29.64 -16.16 6.77
CA GLN A 256 -29.36 -17.56 6.41
C GLN A 256 -30.09 -18.55 7.32
N SER A 257 -30.04 -18.36 8.65
CA SER A 257 -30.73 -19.27 9.57
C SER A 257 -32.25 -19.22 9.44
N LYS A 258 -32.83 -18.06 9.13
CA LYS A 258 -34.26 -17.94 8.80
C LYS A 258 -34.64 -18.69 7.52
N ILE A 259 -33.80 -18.59 6.48
CA ILE A 259 -34.01 -19.32 5.22
C ILE A 259 -33.94 -20.83 5.46
N GLU A 260 -32.94 -21.30 6.19
CA GLU A 260 -32.79 -22.72 6.54
C GLU A 260 -33.98 -23.23 7.37
N ALA A 261 -34.46 -22.45 8.34
CA ALA A 261 -35.64 -22.80 9.11
C ALA A 261 -36.91 -22.89 8.25
N ALA A 262 -37.06 -22.02 7.25
CA ALA A 262 -38.19 -22.02 6.32
C ALA A 262 -38.13 -23.17 5.30
N LEU A 263 -36.94 -23.65 4.94
CA LEU A 263 -36.76 -24.80 4.03
C LEU A 263 -37.03 -26.16 4.70
N ASN A 264 -36.96 -26.22 6.04
CA ASN A 264 -37.15 -27.45 6.83
C ASN A 264 -38.60 -27.64 7.34
N GLN A 265 -39.53 -26.76 6.98
CA GLN A 265 -40.98 -26.86 7.25
C GLN A 265 -41.72 -27.33 6.01
#